data_AF-L2GUR2-F1
#
_entry.id   AF-L2GUR2-F1
#
_cell.length_a   1.000
_cell.length_b   1.000
_cell.length_c   1.000
_cell.angle_alpha   90.00
_cell.angle_beta   90.00
_cell.angle_gamma   90.00
#
_symmetry.space_group_name_H-M   'P 1'
#
loop_
_entity.id
_entity.type
_entity.pdbx_description
1 polymer ?
#
loop_
_entity_poly.entity_id
_entity_poly.type
_entity_poly.pdbx_seq_one_letter_code
_entity_poly.pdbx_strand_id
1 'polypeptide(L)'
;MFLKYYLNRILGRKLTFAKKPDIIFIVDAYKDVPPHDIGELQSKYGIKKILILKRDDLDTFHAQEPLDIQSLPDLIIYCNNKLEFKLREPEILYKAEIVFSRFGFGERLFVEALDHYSSCVINSGK
;
A
#
# COMPACT_ATOMS: atom_id res chain seq x y z
N MET A 1 17.67 -1.37 6.40
CA MET A 1 16.28 -1.79 6.16
C MET A 1 15.98 -3.19 6.73
N PHE A 2 16.65 -4.25 6.26
CA PHE A 2 16.48 -5.63 6.77
C PHE A 2 16.73 -5.77 8.28
N LEU A 3 17.83 -5.20 8.77
CA LEU A 3 18.23 -5.35 10.17
C LEU A 3 17.17 -4.81 11.14
N LYS A 4 16.51 -3.69 10.83
CA LYS A 4 15.46 -3.08 11.66
C LYS A 4 14.21 -3.95 11.74
N TYR A 5 13.76 -4.53 10.63
CA TYR A 5 12.62 -5.47 10.62
C TYR A 5 12.94 -6.74 11.41
N TYR A 6 14.08 -7.39 11.14
CA TYR A 6 14.47 -8.62 11.82
C TYR A 6 14.75 -8.40 13.31
N LEU A 7 15.45 -7.33 13.68
CA LEU A 7 15.68 -6.98 15.09
C LEU A 7 14.37 -6.71 15.82
N ASN A 8 13.41 -6.00 15.23
CA ASN A 8 12.11 -5.78 15.87
C ASN A 8 11.29 -7.06 15.97
N ARG A 9 11.36 -7.95 14.97
CA ARG A 9 10.71 -9.28 15.00
C ARG A 9 11.29 -10.18 16.10
N ILE A 10 12.60 -10.11 16.34
CA ILE A 10 13.30 -10.90 17.36
C ILE A 10 13.13 -10.28 18.75
N LEU A 11 13.16 -8.95 18.87
CA LEU A 11 13.11 -8.22 20.14
C LEU A 11 11.68 -7.87 20.60
N GLY A 12 10.65 -8.25 19.83
CA GLY A 12 9.25 -7.94 20.13
C GLY A 12 8.92 -6.44 20.17
N ARG A 13 9.79 -5.59 19.62
CA ARG A 13 9.62 -4.13 19.65
C ARG A 13 8.64 -3.69 18.56
N LYS A 14 7.65 -2.87 18.94
CA LYS A 14 6.74 -2.24 17.97
C LYS A 14 7.54 -1.38 17.00
N LEU A 15 7.34 -1.60 15.70
CA LEU A 15 7.87 -0.72 14.66
C LEU A 15 7.22 0.66 14.78
N THR A 16 8.04 1.70 14.86
CA THR A 16 7.61 3.09 14.84
C THR A 16 8.02 3.75 13.52
N PHE A 17 7.12 4.60 13.03
CA PHE A 17 7.25 5.34 11.78
C PHE A 17 7.00 6.83 12.13
N ALA A 18 7.83 7.73 11.62
CA ALA A 18 7.71 9.18 11.86
C ALA A 18 6.43 9.76 11.25
N LYS A 19 6.11 9.32 10.03
CA LYS A 19 4.86 9.58 9.31
C LYS A 19 4.23 8.26 8.88
N LYS A 20 2.90 8.18 8.85
CA LYS A 20 2.13 7.02 8.40
C LYS A 20 1.02 7.45 7.43
N PRO A 21 0.68 6.62 6.43
CA PRO A 21 -0.50 6.85 5.59
C PRO A 21 -1.76 6.48 6.38
N ASP A 22 -2.85 7.22 6.16
CA ASP A 22 -4.16 6.86 6.69
C ASP A 22 -4.84 5.83 5.79
N ILE A 23 -4.75 6.04 4.47
CA ILE A 23 -5.39 5.20 3.46
C ILE A 23 -4.32 4.57 2.56
N ILE A 24 -4.29 3.24 2.51
CA ILE A 24 -3.39 2.47 1.65
C ILE A 24 -4.21 1.70 0.62
N PHE A 25 -3.84 1.82 -0.65
CA PHE A 25 -4.37 0.96 -1.72
C PHE A 25 -3.33 -0.09 -2.09
N ILE A 26 -3.76 -1.33 -2.26
CA ILE A 26 -2.93 -2.45 -2.69
C ILE A 26 -3.41 -2.90 -4.07
N VAL A 27 -2.47 -2.95 -5.00
CA VAL A 27 -2.67 -3.48 -6.35
C VAL A 27 -1.69 -4.63 -6.51
N ASP A 28 -2.19 -5.87 -6.51
CA ASP A 28 -1.36 -7.06 -6.71
C ASP A 28 -1.73 -7.78 -8.01
N ALA A 29 -0.85 -7.70 -9.01
CA ALA A 29 -1.02 -8.32 -10.30
C ALA A 29 -0.77 -9.84 -10.29
N TYR A 30 -0.26 -10.39 -9.20
CA TYR A 30 0.18 -11.79 -9.14
C TYR A 30 -0.81 -12.70 -8.42
N LYS A 31 -1.51 -12.19 -7.41
CA LYS A 31 -2.43 -12.98 -6.59
C LYS A 31 -3.48 -12.09 -5.93
N ASP A 32 -4.61 -12.70 -5.59
CA ASP A 32 -5.54 -12.09 -4.64
C ASP A 32 -4.90 -12.01 -3.25
N VAL A 33 -5.09 -10.88 -2.58
CA VAL A 33 -4.70 -10.70 -1.18
C VAL A 33 -5.90 -11.05 -0.30
N PRO A 34 -5.80 -12.04 0.59
CA PRO A 34 -6.90 -12.42 1.48
C PRO A 34 -7.34 -11.27 2.40
N PRO A 35 -8.65 -11.08 2.65
CA PRO A 35 -9.14 -10.03 3.55
C PRO A 35 -8.64 -10.16 5.00
N HIS A 36 -8.36 -11.39 5.46
CA HIS A 36 -7.85 -11.61 6.82
C HIS A 36 -6.45 -11.00 7.02
N ASP A 37 -5.56 -11.18 6.03
CA ASP A 37 -4.21 -10.58 6.04
C ASP A 37 -4.30 -9.06 6.16
N ILE A 38 -5.29 -8.45 5.51
CA ILE A 38 -5.50 -6.99 5.57
C ILE A 38 -5.95 -6.54 6.97
N GLY A 39 -6.89 -7.24 7.59
CA GLY A 39 -7.36 -6.91 8.93
C GLY A 39 -6.25 -7.01 9.98
N GLU A 40 -5.37 -8.00 9.84
CA GLU A 40 -4.18 -8.15 10.66
C GLU A 40 -3.20 -6.99 10.46
N LEU A 41 -2.85 -6.65 9.21
CA LEU A 41 -1.96 -5.52 8.91
C LEU A 41 -2.52 -4.19 9.41
N GLN A 42 -3.80 -3.94 9.20
CA GLN A 42 -4.47 -2.72 9.63
C GLN A 42 -4.36 -2.55 11.16
N SER A 43 -4.65 -3.61 11.91
CA SER A 43 -4.57 -3.62 13.37
C SER A 43 -3.13 -3.54 13.88
N LYS A 44 -2.21 -4.28 13.26
CA LYS A 44 -0.80 -4.38 13.65
C LYS A 44 -0.04 -3.06 13.47
N TYR A 45 -0.31 -2.34 12.40
CA TYR A 45 0.39 -1.11 12.05
C TYR A 45 -0.41 0.16 12.33
N GLY A 46 -1.68 0.03 12.73
CA GLY A 46 -2.57 1.13 13.06
C GLY A 46 -2.84 2.02 11.85
N ILE A 47 -3.23 1.40 10.74
CA ILE A 47 -3.65 2.08 9.50
C ILE A 47 -5.16 2.27 9.54
N LYS A 48 -5.67 3.41 9.07
CA LYS A 48 -7.10 3.72 9.15
C LYS A 48 -7.89 2.88 8.14
N LYS A 49 -7.39 2.76 6.91
CA LYS A 49 -8.04 2.00 5.85
C LYS A 49 -7.02 1.37 4.92
N ILE A 50 -7.25 0.10 4.59
CA ILE A 50 -6.53 -0.60 3.53
C ILE A 50 -7.56 -1.14 2.54
N LEU A 51 -7.39 -0.83 1.26
CA LEU A 51 -8.24 -1.34 0.18
C LEU A 51 -7.41 -2.14 -0.81
N ILE A 52 -7.92 -3.31 -1.21
CA ILE A 52 -7.35 -4.09 -2.31
C ILE A 52 -8.18 -3.79 -3.55
N LEU A 53 -7.52 -3.32 -4.61
CA LEU A 53 -8.19 -3.12 -5.89
C LEU A 53 -8.39 -4.46 -6.57
N LYS A 54 -9.56 -4.64 -7.17
CA LYS A 54 -9.90 -5.86 -7.88
C LYS A 54 -9.54 -5.73 -9.34
N ARG A 55 -8.98 -6.80 -9.90
CA ARG A 55 -8.74 -6.94 -11.33
C ARG A 55 -10.03 -7.45 -11.99
N ASP A 56 -10.44 -6.79 -13.06
CA ASP A 56 -11.52 -7.26 -13.93
C ASP A 56 -11.00 -8.13 -15.10
N ASP A 57 -11.94 -8.61 -15.93
CA ASP A 57 -11.64 -9.47 -17.08
C ASP A 57 -10.79 -8.77 -18.17
N LEU A 58 -10.66 -7.44 -18.11
CA LEU A 58 -9.86 -6.63 -19.04
C LEU A 58 -8.47 -6.29 -18.47
N ASP A 59 -8.04 -6.98 -17.39
CA ASP A 59 -6.80 -6.70 -16.68
C ASP A 59 -6.72 -5.25 -16.16
N THR A 60 -7.88 -4.66 -15.84
CA THR A 60 -8.00 -3.31 -15.27
C THR A 60 -8.36 -3.42 -13.79
N PHE A 61 -7.65 -2.66 -12.96
CA PHE A 61 -7.87 -2.60 -11.52
C PHE A 61 -8.87 -1.51 -11.17
N HIS A 62 -9.77 -1.80 -10.23
CA HIS A 62 -10.81 -0.87 -9.79
C HIS A 62 -11.09 -0.99 -8.30
N ALA A 63 -11.58 0.10 -7.73
CA ALA A 63 -12.11 0.11 -6.37
C ALA A 63 -13.49 -0.58 -6.35
N GLN A 64 -13.77 -1.31 -5.27
CA GLN A 64 -15.07 -1.99 -5.07
C GLN A 64 -16.13 -1.05 -4.46
N GLU A 65 -15.71 0.14 -4.05
CA GLU A 65 -16.52 1.18 -3.43
C GLU A 65 -16.36 2.50 -4.21
N PRO A 66 -17.39 3.36 -4.24
CA PRO A 66 -17.28 4.68 -4.86
C PRO A 66 -16.16 5.50 -4.23
N LEU A 67 -15.38 6.18 -5.08
CA LEU A 67 -14.28 7.02 -4.64
C LEU A 67 -14.70 8.50 -4.63
N ASP A 68 -14.29 9.19 -3.58
CA ASP A 68 -14.37 10.64 -3.45
C ASP A 68 -12.98 11.18 -3.03
N ILE A 69 -12.83 12.49 -2.98
CA ILE A 69 -11.54 13.14 -2.64
C ILE A 69 -11.04 12.73 -1.24
N GLN A 70 -11.94 12.39 -0.31
CA GLN A 70 -11.60 11.98 1.05
C GLN A 70 -11.22 10.50 1.15
N SER A 71 -11.63 9.67 0.19
CA SER A 71 -11.28 8.25 0.12
C SER A 71 -10.08 7.92 -0.76
N LEU A 72 -9.44 8.94 -1.36
CA LEU A 72 -8.20 8.76 -2.14
C LEU A 72 -7.01 8.34 -1.27
N PRO A 73 -6.17 7.40 -1.74
CA PRO A 73 -5.06 6.87 -0.97
C PRO A 73 -3.96 7.89 -0.73
N ASP A 74 -3.26 7.73 0.40
CA ASP A 74 -2.00 8.40 0.67
C ASP A 74 -0.82 7.59 0.13
N LEU A 75 -0.96 6.26 0.09
CA LEU A 75 0.05 5.31 -0.36
C LEU A 75 -0.59 4.23 -1.24
N ILE A 76 0.02 3.95 -2.39
CA ILE A 76 -0.30 2.80 -3.25
C ILE A 76 0.88 1.83 -3.21
N ILE A 77 0.61 0.58 -2.82
CA ILE A 77 1.55 -0.53 -2.95
C ILE A 77 1.20 -1.28 -4.23
N TYR A 78 2.05 -1.13 -5.23
CA TYR A 78 1.79 -1.61 -6.58
C TYR A 78 2.75 -2.76 -6.94
N CYS A 79 2.22 -3.97 -7.04
CA CYS A 79 2.95 -5.19 -7.34
C CYS A 79 2.69 -5.63 -8.78
N ASN A 80 3.63 -5.42 -9.69
CA ASN A 80 3.52 -5.85 -11.08
C ASN A 80 4.91 -6.03 -11.73
N ASN A 81 4.98 -6.71 -12.87
CA ASN A 81 6.24 -6.96 -13.57
C ASN A 81 6.77 -5.69 -14.27
N LYS A 82 5.84 -4.79 -14.62
CA LYS A 82 6.07 -3.51 -15.30
C LYS A 82 5.35 -2.41 -14.54
N LEU A 83 5.94 -1.21 -14.55
CA LEU A 83 5.29 -0.03 -14.00
C LEU A 83 4.29 0.50 -15.02
N GLU A 84 3.05 0.02 -14.94
CA GLU A 84 1.96 0.37 -15.85
C GLU A 84 0.64 0.41 -15.09
N PHE A 85 -0.04 1.55 -15.02
CA PHE A 85 -1.31 1.65 -14.29
C PHE A 85 -2.49 1.38 -15.22
N LYS A 86 -3.05 0.18 -15.13
CA LYS A 86 -4.35 -0.16 -15.75
C LYS A 86 -5.44 0.04 -14.71
N LEU A 87 -5.95 1.26 -14.59
CA LEU A 87 -6.92 1.66 -13.57
C LEU A 87 -8.22 2.14 -14.21
N ARG A 88 -9.37 1.78 -13.63
CA ARG A 88 -10.65 2.40 -14.02
C ARG A 88 -10.74 3.83 -13.50
N GLU A 89 -10.28 4.07 -12.28
CA GLU A 89 -10.27 5.37 -11.62
C GLU A 89 -8.83 5.94 -11.54
N PRO A 90 -8.31 6.59 -12.60
CA PRO A 90 -6.93 7.12 -12.59
C PRO A 90 -6.70 8.23 -11.54
N GLU A 91 -7.75 8.89 -11.07
CA GLU A 91 -7.72 9.92 -10.03
C GLU A 91 -7.12 9.46 -8.70
N ILE A 92 -7.08 8.14 -8.44
CA ILE A 92 -6.43 7.58 -7.24
C ILE A 92 -4.94 7.90 -7.18
N LEU A 93 -4.31 8.19 -8.32
CA LEU A 93 -2.90 8.52 -8.43
C LEU A 93 -2.60 9.97 -8.03
N TYR A 94 -3.62 10.83 -7.93
CA TYR A 94 -3.46 12.29 -7.85
C TYR A 94 -2.49 12.77 -6.76
N LYS A 95 -2.55 12.17 -5.57
CA LYS A 95 -1.75 12.59 -4.40
C LYS A 95 -0.98 11.45 -3.74
N ALA A 96 -1.14 10.23 -4.24
CA ALA A 96 -0.64 9.05 -3.56
C ALA A 96 0.87 8.91 -3.79
N GLU A 97 1.60 8.60 -2.72
CA GLU A 97 2.93 8.02 -2.86
C GLU A 97 2.80 6.62 -3.44
N ILE A 98 3.69 6.21 -4.35
CA ILE A 98 3.60 4.90 -5.00
C ILE A 98 4.86 4.10 -4.74
N VAL A 99 4.69 2.94 -4.10
CA VAL A 99 5.75 1.96 -3.89
C VAL A 99 5.56 0.81 -4.86
N PHE A 100 6.48 0.72 -5.83
CA PHE A 100 6.49 -0.30 -6.88
C PHE A 100 7.30 -1.53 -6.45
N SER A 101 6.75 -2.73 -6.67
CA SER A 101 7.42 -4.01 -6.47
C SER A 101 7.23 -4.94 -7.67
N ARG A 102 8.29 -5.65 -8.05
CA ARG A 102 8.23 -6.76 -9.02
C ARG A 102 7.83 -8.10 -8.42
N PHE A 103 7.57 -8.14 -7.12
CA PHE A 103 7.17 -9.33 -6.39
C PHE A 103 5.75 -9.17 -5.84
N GLY A 104 5.05 -10.28 -5.65
CA GLY A 104 3.71 -10.29 -5.06
C GLY A 104 3.68 -9.71 -3.65
N PHE A 105 2.51 -9.25 -3.25
CA PHE A 105 2.29 -8.58 -1.98
C PHE A 105 2.57 -9.50 -0.78
N GLY A 106 3.09 -8.90 0.28
CA GLY A 106 3.29 -9.55 1.57
C GLY A 106 3.69 -8.53 2.64
N GLU A 107 3.62 -8.94 3.90
CA GLU A 107 3.88 -8.05 5.05
C GLU A 107 5.26 -7.37 4.98
N ARG A 108 6.28 -8.06 4.47
CA ARG A 108 7.60 -7.46 4.32
C ARG A 108 7.56 -6.23 3.41
N LEU A 109 6.93 -6.36 2.23
CA LEU A 109 6.76 -5.25 1.30
C LEU A 109 5.91 -4.14 1.92
N PHE A 110 4.88 -4.51 2.68
CA PHE A 110 4.06 -3.56 3.41
C PHE A 110 4.88 -2.70 4.38
N VAL A 111 5.75 -3.32 5.18
CA VAL A 111 6.65 -2.59 6.08
C VAL A 111 7.66 -1.73 5.33
N GLU A 112 8.23 -2.24 4.24
CA GLU A 112 9.14 -1.47 3.39
C GLU A 112 8.44 -0.23 2.82
N ALA A 113 7.19 -0.36 2.38
CA ALA A 113 6.38 0.74 1.89
C ALA A 113 6.05 1.77 2.97
N LEU A 114 5.75 1.33 4.20
CA LEU A 114 5.52 2.23 5.34
C LEU A 114 6.79 3.00 5.72
N ASP A 115 7.95 2.34 5.76
CA ASP A 115 9.24 2.99 6.07
C ASP A 115 9.60 4.02 4.99
N HIS A 116 9.39 3.67 3.72
CA HIS A 116 9.54 4.58 2.58
C HIS A 116 8.65 5.82 2.73
N TYR A 117 7.33 5.63 2.90
CA TYR A 117 6.38 6.72 3.11
C TYR A 117 6.76 7.61 4.32
N SER A 118 7.29 6.98 5.38
CA SER A 118 7.75 7.69 6.57
C SER A 118 8.89 8.66 6.32
N SER A 119 9.76 8.31 5.37
CA SER A 119 10.94 9.09 5.01
C SER A 119 10.69 10.09 3.88
N CYS A 120 9.60 9.92 3.12
CA CYS A 120 9.30 10.76 1.97
C CYS A 120 8.84 12.16 2.37
N VAL A 121 9.42 13.15 1.69
CA VAL A 121 8.93 14.52 1.67
C VAL A 121 7.81 14.60 0.64
N ILE A 122 6.57 14.69 1.10
CA ILE A 122 5.38 14.73 0.22
C ILE A 122 5.02 16.20 -0.03
N ASN A 123 5.44 16.72 -1.17
CA ASN A 123 5.23 18.12 -1.55
C ASN A 123 4.01 18.33 -2.45
N SER A 124 3.54 17.30 -3.18
CA SER A 124 2.37 17.38 -4.08
C SER A 124 2.31 18.67 -4.93
N GLY A 125 3.47 19.14 -5.42
CA GLY A 125 3.59 20.36 -6.24
C GLY A 125 3.67 21.69 -5.49
N LYS A 126 3.87 21.69 -4.17
CA LYS A 126 4.10 22.88 -3.32
C LYS A 126 5.58 23.14 -3.05
#